data_AF-T1C8G3-F1
#
_entry.id   AF-T1C8G3-F1
#
_cell.length_a   1.000
_cell.length_b   1.000
_cell.length_c   1.000
_cell.angle_alpha   90.00
_cell.angle_beta   90.00
_cell.angle_gamma   90.00
#
_symmetry.space_group_name_H-M   'P 1'
#
loop_
_entity.id
_entity.type
_entity.pdbx_description
1 polymer ?
#
loop_
_entity_poly.entity_id
_entity_poly.type
_entity_poly.pdbx_seq_one_letter_code
_entity_poly.pdbx_strand_id
1 'polypeptide(L)'
;MVMSEMDDYEAPEEIETSILCPVCESKIYLISYSTEIPVEGRISIQTYLCRKCFYKKSNIYYDERENPRKLIFRVESPGDLGAMIYRSPSASLKIPEIDAEIIREKFHPAN
;
A
#
# COMPACT_ATOMS: atom_id res chain seq x y z
N MET A 1 6.52 12.65 -33.55
CA MET A 1 5.86 11.34 -33.76
C MET A 1 5.36 10.89 -32.39
N VAL A 2 4.03 10.92 -32.25
CA VAL A 2 3.18 10.42 -31.15
C VAL A 2 3.65 10.67 -29.70
N MET A 3 3.24 11.82 -29.15
CA MET A 3 2.90 11.91 -27.73
C MET A 3 1.60 11.10 -27.57
N SER A 4 1.69 9.86 -27.13
CA SER A 4 0.52 9.03 -26.85
C SER A 4 -0.27 9.66 -25.72
N GLU A 5 -1.57 9.83 -25.96
CA GLU A 5 -2.56 10.43 -25.09
C GLU A 5 -2.52 9.78 -23.70
N MET A 6 -2.34 10.61 -22.66
CA MET A 6 -2.38 10.20 -21.26
C MET A 6 -3.84 10.36 -20.79
N ASP A 7 -4.71 9.48 -21.29
CA ASP A 7 -6.17 9.59 -21.24
C ASP A 7 -6.82 8.46 -20.40
N ASP A 8 -6.40 8.32 -19.14
CA ASP A 8 -7.07 7.46 -18.14
C ASP A 8 -7.09 8.11 -16.75
N TYR A 9 -7.38 9.42 -16.68
CA TYR A 9 -7.59 10.11 -15.40
C TYR A 9 -9.03 9.90 -14.91
N GLU A 10 -9.30 8.75 -14.28
CA GLU A 10 -10.55 8.53 -13.54
C GLU A 10 -10.63 9.55 -12.38
N ALA A 11 -11.73 10.30 -12.27
CA ALA A 11 -11.90 11.22 -11.15
C ALA A 11 -12.13 10.43 -9.85
N PRO A 12 -11.58 10.87 -8.69
CA PRO A 12 -11.86 10.22 -7.41
C PRO A 12 -13.35 10.27 -7.08
N GLU A 13 -13.91 9.12 -6.70
CA GLU A 13 -15.30 9.01 -6.23
C GLU A 13 -15.40 9.33 -4.73
N GLU A 14 -16.40 10.13 -4.37
CA GLU A 14 -16.70 10.44 -2.96
C GLU A 14 -17.97 9.73 -2.51
N ILE A 15 -17.87 8.96 -1.43
CA ILE A 15 -18.94 8.15 -0.86
C ILE A 15 -19.19 8.59 0.58
N GLU A 16 -20.46 8.87 0.92
CA GLU A 16 -20.86 9.07 2.31
C GLU A 16 -20.88 7.72 3.04
N THR A 17 -20.14 7.62 4.15
CA THR A 17 -20.09 6.39 4.95
C THR A 17 -21.05 6.45 6.13
N SER A 18 -21.49 5.29 6.61
CA SER A 18 -22.21 5.17 7.89
C SER A 18 -21.28 5.17 9.11
N ILE A 19 -19.98 5.37 8.91
CA ILE A 19 -18.94 5.28 9.95
C ILE A 19 -18.78 6.64 10.63
N LEU A 20 -18.68 6.63 11.96
CA LEU A 20 -18.40 7.82 12.75
C LEU A 20 -16.89 8.02 12.91
N CYS A 21 -16.47 9.29 12.98
CA CYS A 21 -15.09 9.65 13.18
C CYS A 21 -14.59 9.15 14.55
N PRO A 22 -13.46 8.42 14.61
CA PRO A 22 -12.92 7.93 15.88
C PRO A 22 -12.39 9.04 16.80
N VAL A 23 -12.29 10.28 16.29
CA VAL A 23 -11.76 11.44 17.03
C VAL A 23 -12.88 12.36 17.54
N CYS A 24 -13.92 12.59 16.73
CA CYS A 24 -14.96 13.60 17.03
C CYS A 24 -16.39 13.14 16.74
N GLU A 25 -16.56 11.85 16.48
CA GLU A 25 -17.86 11.17 16.28
C GLU A 25 -18.72 11.76 15.15
N SER A 26 -18.13 12.59 14.30
CA SER A 26 -18.81 13.20 13.15
C SER A 26 -18.70 12.30 11.92
N LYS A 27 -19.54 12.53 10.91
CA LYS A 27 -19.55 11.74 9.68
C LYS A 27 -18.16 11.69 9.00
N ILE A 28 -17.82 10.51 8.48
CA ILE A 28 -16.64 10.29 7.64
C ILE A 28 -17.07 10.11 6.18
N TYR A 29 -16.31 10.71 5.27
CA TYR A 29 -16.41 10.52 3.84
C TYR A 29 -15.29 9.58 3.37
N LEU A 30 -15.62 8.67 2.47
CA LEU A 30 -14.64 7.81 1.80
C LEU A 30 -14.37 8.41 0.41
N ILE A 31 -13.11 8.74 0.16
CA ILE A 31 -12.64 9.15 -1.17
C ILE A 31 -11.90 7.95 -1.76
N SER A 32 -12.44 7.39 -2.84
CA SER A 32 -11.88 6.24 -3.54
C SER A 32 -11.33 6.66 -4.89
N TYR A 33 -10.10 6.25 -5.21
CA TYR A 33 -9.48 6.50 -6.50
C TYR A 33 -8.77 5.23 -6.97
N SER A 34 -9.14 4.74 -8.15
CA SER A 34 -8.51 3.58 -8.77
C SER A 34 -7.60 4.03 -9.90
N THR A 35 -6.43 3.42 -9.99
CA THR A 35 -5.44 3.75 -11.01
C THR A 35 -4.56 2.53 -11.28
N GLU A 36 -3.94 2.48 -12.46
CA GLU A 36 -3.00 1.43 -12.81
C GLU A 36 -1.57 1.99 -12.71
N ILE A 37 -0.72 1.32 -11.94
CA ILE A 37 0.70 1.69 -11.81
C ILE A 37 1.58 0.61 -12.45
N PRO A 38 2.73 1.00 -13.04
CA PRO A 38 3.70 0.03 -13.54
C PRO A 38 4.11 -0.95 -12.42
N VAL A 39 4.25 -2.23 -12.74
CA VAL A 39 4.66 -3.34 -11.84
C VAL A 39 3.56 -3.89 -10.93
N GLU A 40 2.81 -3.05 -10.21
CA GLU A 40 1.78 -3.51 -9.26
C GLU A 40 0.36 -3.58 -9.85
N GLY A 41 0.17 -3.17 -11.11
CA GLY A 41 -1.10 -3.27 -11.81
C GLY A 41 -2.16 -2.32 -11.25
N ARG A 42 -3.44 -2.74 -11.28
CA ARG A 42 -4.56 -1.92 -10.81
C ARG A 42 -4.60 -1.85 -9.28
N ILE A 43 -4.52 -0.62 -8.77
CA ILE A 43 -4.60 -0.31 -7.35
C ILE A 43 -5.78 0.62 -7.07
N SER A 44 -6.33 0.50 -5.86
CA SER A 44 -7.42 1.31 -5.34
C SER A 44 -6.99 2.00 -4.06
N ILE A 45 -6.90 3.33 -4.10
CA ILE A 45 -6.55 4.19 -2.97
C ILE A 45 -7.84 4.64 -2.30
N GLN A 46 -8.02 4.28 -1.03
CA GLN A 46 -9.18 4.67 -0.25
C GLN A 46 -8.78 5.55 0.92
N THR A 47 -9.33 6.76 0.98
CA THR A 47 -9.07 7.73 2.04
C THR A 47 -10.34 8.02 2.81
N TYR A 48 -10.34 7.67 4.09
CA TYR A 48 -11.36 8.11 5.06
C TYR A 48 -11.01 9.52 5.55
N LEU A 49 -11.90 10.48 5.35
CA LEU A 49 -11.72 11.88 5.70
C LEU A 49 -12.89 12.39 6.56
N CYS A 50 -12.59 12.94 7.73
CA CYS A 50 -13.55 13.72 8.51
C CYS A 50 -13.40 15.21 8.19
N ARG A 51 -14.45 15.85 7.67
CA ARG A 51 -14.41 17.29 7.33
C ARG A 51 -14.48 18.22 8.55
N LYS A 52 -14.82 17.70 9.73
CA LYS A 52 -14.93 18.50 10.97
C LYS A 52 -13.60 18.63 11.71
N CYS A 53 -12.90 17.52 11.90
CA CYS A 53 -11.63 17.48 12.65
C CYS A 53 -10.40 17.19 11.78
N PHE A 54 -10.60 16.98 10.47
CA PHE A 54 -9.56 16.65 9.49
C PHE A 54 -8.83 15.32 9.75
N TYR A 55 -9.40 14.42 10.55
CA TYR A 55 -8.93 13.04 10.62
C TYR A 55 -8.88 12.44 9.21
N LYS A 56 -7.72 11.89 8.84
CA LYS A 56 -7.45 11.29 7.54
C LYS A 56 -6.76 9.94 7.72
N LYS A 57 -7.30 8.90 7.09
CA LYS A 57 -6.66 7.58 7.02
C LYS A 57 -6.74 7.07 5.58
N SER A 58 -5.59 6.81 4.96
CA SER A 58 -5.49 6.28 3.60
C SER A 58 -4.99 4.85 3.61
N ASN A 59 -5.65 3.98 2.85
CA ASN A 59 -5.24 2.61 2.60
C ASN A 59 -5.08 2.40 1.09
N ILE A 60 -4.10 1.59 0.71
CA ILE A 60 -3.89 1.16 -0.67
C ILE A 60 -4.31 -0.29 -0.76
N TYR A 61 -5.21 -0.59 -1.68
CA TYR A 61 -5.64 -1.94 -2.01
C TYR A 61 -5.10 -2.31 -3.38
N TYR A 62 -4.60 -3.52 -3.51
CA TYR A 62 -4.23 -4.11 -4.79
C TYR A 62 -5.44 -4.90 -5.27
N ASP A 63 -5.96 -4.57 -6.46
CA ASP A 63 -7.13 -5.27 -7.03
C ASP A 63 -6.72 -6.67 -7.47
N GLU A 64 -5.49 -6.82 -7.96
CA GLU A 64 -4.86 -8.09 -8.25
C GLU A 64 -3.88 -8.46 -7.15
N ARG A 65 -4.22 -9.48 -6.35
CA ARG A 65 -3.27 -10.07 -5.41
C ARG A 65 -2.50 -11.18 -6.10
N GLU A 66 -1.24 -10.91 -6.42
CA GLU A 66 -0.33 -12.00 -6.76
C GLU A 66 -0.15 -12.96 -5.59
N ASN A 67 0.10 -14.23 -5.91
CA ASN A 67 0.46 -15.22 -4.91
C ASN A 67 1.74 -14.79 -4.18
N PRO A 68 1.83 -14.99 -2.85
CA PRO A 68 3.03 -14.64 -2.10
C PRO A 68 4.24 -15.37 -2.68
N ARG A 69 5.28 -14.61 -3.01
CA ARG A 69 6.52 -15.13 -3.57
C ARG A 69 7.58 -15.25 -2.49
N LYS A 70 8.37 -16.33 -2.53
CA LYS A 70 9.59 -16.48 -1.73
C LYS A 70 10.80 -16.23 -2.63
N LEU A 71 11.59 -15.22 -2.30
CA LEU A 71 12.85 -14.91 -2.98
C LEU A 71 14.02 -15.32 -2.07
N ILE A 72 15.03 -15.95 -2.65
CA ILE A 72 16.27 -16.34 -1.96
C ILE A 72 17.43 -15.69 -2.69
N PHE A 73 18.19 -14.85 -1.98
CA PHE A 73 19.38 -14.20 -2.48
C PHE A 73 20.60 -14.77 -1.75
N ARG A 74 21.61 -15.25 -2.50
CA ARG A 74 22.87 -15.74 -1.94
C ARG A 74 23.93 -14.66 -2.11
N VAL A 75 24.57 -14.31 -0.99
CA VAL A 75 25.69 -13.37 -0.97
C VAL A 75 26.96 -14.17 -1.29
N GLU A 76 27.60 -13.90 -2.42
CA GLU A 76 28.79 -14.62 -2.90
C GLU A 76 30.04 -13.74 -2.90
N SER A 77 29.87 -12.41 -2.93
CA SER A 77 30.96 -11.43 -2.96
C SER A 77 30.70 -10.24 -2.02
N PRO A 78 31.75 -9.49 -1.62
CA PRO A 78 31.56 -8.28 -0.80
C PRO A 78 30.67 -7.21 -1.45
N GLY A 79 30.59 -7.17 -2.77
CA GLY A 79 29.73 -6.23 -3.50
C GLY A 79 28.23 -6.47 -3.29
N ASP A 80 27.85 -7.72 -2.99
CA ASP A 80 26.44 -8.12 -2.82
C ASP A 80 25.80 -7.52 -1.57
N LEU A 81 26.61 -7.08 -0.59
CA LEU A 81 26.12 -6.38 0.60
C LEU A 81 25.45 -5.05 0.29
N GLY A 82 25.68 -4.49 -0.91
CA GLY A 82 25.00 -3.29 -1.41
C GLY A 82 23.64 -3.56 -2.06
N ALA A 83 23.13 -4.80 -2.05
CA ALA A 83 21.86 -5.13 -2.70
C ALA A 83 20.68 -4.32 -2.13
N MET A 84 19.91 -3.69 -3.01
CA MET A 84 18.69 -2.97 -2.64
C MET A 84 17.49 -3.90 -2.64
N ILE A 85 16.72 -3.89 -1.56
CA ILE A 85 15.57 -4.77 -1.35
C ILE A 85 14.29 -3.96 -1.44
N TYR A 86 13.52 -4.18 -2.51
CA TYR A 86 12.15 -3.70 -2.63
C TYR A 86 11.19 -4.78 -2.13
N ARG A 87 10.37 -4.46 -1.12
CA ARG A 87 9.47 -5.42 -0.47
C ARG A 87 8.13 -4.79 -0.14
N SER A 88 7.08 -5.62 -0.10
CA SER A 88 5.77 -5.18 0.41
C SER A 88 5.81 -4.97 1.93
N PRO A 89 4.88 -4.17 2.50
CA PRO A 89 4.76 -4.01 3.95
C PRO A 89 4.49 -5.33 4.70
N SER A 90 3.86 -6.29 4.02
CA SER A 90 3.54 -7.61 4.56
C SER A 90 4.67 -8.64 4.43
N ALA A 91 5.73 -8.36 3.67
CA ALA A 91 6.83 -9.29 3.44
C ALA A 91 7.79 -9.36 4.65
N SER A 92 8.21 -10.59 5.00
CA SER A 92 9.26 -10.86 5.97
C SER A 92 10.60 -11.12 5.29
N LEU A 93 11.70 -10.64 5.88
CA LEU A 93 13.07 -10.88 5.43
C LEU A 93 13.85 -11.62 6.52
N LYS A 94 14.63 -12.64 6.14
CA LYS A 94 15.46 -13.44 7.05
C LYS A 94 16.89 -13.51 6.55
N ILE A 95 17.87 -13.42 7.46
CA ILE A 95 19.29 -13.68 7.22
C ILE A 95 19.70 -14.82 8.19
N PRO A 96 19.55 -16.09 7.75
CA PRO A 96 19.70 -17.26 8.62
C PRO A 96 21.06 -17.39 9.32
N GLU A 97 22.14 -16.94 8.66
CA GLU A 97 23.52 -17.10 9.11
C GLU A 97 23.83 -16.29 10.38
N ILE A 98 23.08 -15.21 10.62
CA ILE A 98 23.23 -14.32 11.77
C ILE A 98 21.95 -14.23 12.63
N ASP A 99 20.98 -15.11 12.40
CA ASP A 99 19.68 -15.13 13.07
C ASP A 99 18.96 -13.76 13.10
N ALA A 100 19.03 -13.03 11.99
CA ALA A 100 18.39 -11.73 11.85
C ALA A 100 17.08 -11.85 11.04
N GLU A 101 16.02 -11.18 11.50
CA GLU A 101 14.73 -11.14 10.83
C GLU A 101 14.10 -9.74 10.88
N ILE A 102 13.52 -9.32 9.75
CA ILE A 102 12.58 -8.20 9.67
C ILE A 102 11.19 -8.81 9.47
N ILE A 103 10.38 -8.77 10.52
CA ILE A 103 9.01 -9.27 10.50
C ILE A 103 8.04 -8.23 9.95
N ARG A 104 6.89 -8.70 9.44
CA ARG A 104 5.77 -7.86 9.03
C ARG A 104 5.38 -6.90 10.15
N GLU A 105 5.06 -5.66 9.81
CA GLU A 105 4.37 -4.78 10.75
C GLU A 105 3.07 -5.44 11.15
N LYS A 106 2.83 -5.58 12.46
CA LYS A 106 1.53 -6.07 12.96
C LYS A 106 0.49 -5.03 12.59
N PHE A 107 -0.26 -5.29 11.53
CA PHE A 107 -1.51 -4.62 11.26
C PHE A 107 -2.40 -4.85 12.48
N HIS A 108 -2.59 -3.84 13.34
CA HIS A 108 -3.68 -3.85 14.31
C HIS A 108 -4.95 -3.61 13.50
N PRO A 109 -5.85 -4.60 13.33
CA PRO A 109 -7.21 -4.27 12.96
C PRO A 109 -7.73 -3.37 14.08
N ALA A 110 -8.16 -2.15 13.72
CA ALA A 110 -8.93 -1.35 14.65
C ALA A 110 -10.19 -2.16 14.99
N ASN A 111 -10.34 -2.50 16.27
CA ASN A 111 -11.62 -2.91 16.84
C ASN A 111 -12.67 -1.82 16.61
#